data_AF-X0D318-F1
#
_entry.id   AF-X0D318-F1
#
_cell.length_a   1.000
_cell.length_b   1.000
_cell.length_c   1.000
_cell.angle_alpha   90.00
_cell.angle_beta   90.00
_cell.angle_gamma   90.00
#
_symmetry.space_group_name_H-M   'P 1'
#
loop_
_entity.id
_entity.type
_entity.pdbx_description
1 polymer ?
#
loop_
_entity_poly.entity_id
_entity_poly.type
_entity_poly.pdbx_seq_one_letter_code
_entity_poly.pdbx_strand_id
1 'polypeptide(L)'
;MTLRTPFRRLANLNLGSLLTRNQPVLPRTTTSRHNTRLLSNTRSLNMSNDDDYMAFLNKANQDTGAGAATQEKATFKTKDQGAQVPKPISDVCKNAIYTSDADEPFQEVSLKWEGKNGLPSETEFAKLINHSSPDSADIRILDPLNWDSHGKYTDVIEAVREASQGNDVRVYQVSRDATRTEYWVVSHADGKLIGAKALSVES
;
A
#
# COMPACT_ATOMS: atom_id res chain seq x y z
N MET A 1 1.93 -50.09 -26.34
CA MET A 1 3.36 -50.16 -26.00
C MET A 1 3.55 -49.47 -24.66
N THR A 2 3.81 -50.25 -23.63
CA THR A 2 3.75 -49.85 -22.22
C THR A 2 5.16 -49.97 -21.66
N LEU A 3 5.80 -48.86 -21.26
CA LEU A 3 7.06 -48.93 -20.52
C LEU A 3 6.84 -48.52 -19.05
N ARG A 4 6.90 -49.52 -18.19
CA ARG A 4 7.28 -49.42 -16.78
C ARG A 4 8.81 -49.31 -16.71
N THR A 5 9.36 -48.49 -15.82
CA THR A 5 10.19 -48.90 -14.65
C THR A 5 10.91 -47.71 -13.99
N PRO A 6 11.35 -47.83 -12.71
CA PRO A 6 11.31 -46.75 -11.72
C PRO A 6 12.65 -46.47 -10.99
N PHE A 7 12.57 -45.57 -9.99
CA PHE A 7 13.44 -45.40 -8.80
C PHE A 7 14.90 -44.96 -9.01
N ARG A 8 15.29 -43.86 -8.32
CA ARG A 8 16.36 -43.89 -7.31
C ARG A 8 16.35 -42.66 -6.39
N ARG A 9 16.48 -42.97 -5.11
CA ARG A 9 16.62 -42.13 -3.91
C ARG A 9 18.10 -42.14 -3.51
N LEU A 10 18.69 -40.99 -3.21
CA LEU A 10 19.90 -40.83 -2.38
C LEU A 10 19.77 -39.45 -1.70
N ALA A 11 19.47 -39.35 -0.41
CA ALA A 11 20.32 -39.62 0.76
C ALA A 11 21.39 -38.53 1.01
N ASN A 12 21.15 -37.81 2.10
CA ASN A 12 22.03 -36.87 2.79
C ASN A 12 23.45 -37.39 2.98
N LEU A 13 24.42 -36.49 2.83
CA LEU A 13 25.74 -36.61 3.41
C LEU A 13 26.05 -35.37 4.24
N ASN A 14 26.46 -35.68 5.47
CA ASN A 14 26.85 -34.87 6.60
C ASN A 14 28.31 -34.38 6.43
N LEU A 15 28.70 -33.28 7.05
CA LEU A 15 30.06 -32.98 7.54
C LEU A 15 29.96 -31.68 8.36
N GLY A 16 30.13 -31.69 9.69
CA GLY A 16 31.39 -31.34 10.37
C GLY A 16 31.71 -29.85 10.22
N SER A 17 31.88 -29.01 11.25
CA SER A 17 32.58 -29.27 12.50
C SER A 17 32.41 -28.11 13.48
N LEU A 18 32.25 -28.48 14.76
CA LEU A 18 32.70 -27.79 15.98
C LEU A 18 33.83 -26.77 15.77
N LEU A 19 33.71 -25.58 16.38
CA LEU A 19 34.80 -24.85 17.03
C LEU A 19 34.23 -23.72 17.92
N THR A 20 33.88 -24.09 19.16
CA THR A 20 33.80 -23.17 20.30
C THR A 20 35.23 -22.89 20.77
N ARG A 21 35.68 -21.63 20.82
CA ARG A 21 36.94 -21.29 21.51
C ARG A 21 36.98 -19.86 22.04
N ASN A 22 36.87 -19.81 23.37
CA ASN A 22 37.53 -18.94 24.35
C ASN A 22 37.56 -17.42 24.15
N GLN A 23 36.82 -16.77 25.04
CA GLN A 23 37.22 -15.50 25.66
C GLN A 23 38.54 -15.64 26.43
N PRO A 24 39.39 -14.59 26.44
CA PRO A 24 40.33 -14.35 27.52
C PRO A 24 39.81 -13.28 28.48
N VAL A 25 39.55 -13.70 29.71
CA VAL A 25 39.43 -12.85 30.91
C VAL A 25 40.84 -12.45 31.36
N LEU A 26 41.07 -11.16 31.63
CA LEU A 26 42.14 -10.68 32.50
C LEU A 26 41.71 -9.42 33.29
N PRO A 27 42.35 -9.11 34.44
CA PRO A 27 41.67 -8.59 35.62
C PRO A 27 42.09 -7.18 36.07
N ARG A 28 41.34 -6.71 37.09
CA ARG A 28 41.79 -5.98 38.29
C ARG A 28 41.70 -4.43 38.32
N THR A 29 40.75 -4.00 39.16
CA THR A 29 40.79 -2.90 40.16
C THR A 29 41.11 -1.47 39.73
N THR A 30 40.16 -0.56 40.00
CA THR A 30 40.39 0.58 40.92
C THR A 30 39.09 0.99 41.61
N THR A 31 39.23 1.21 42.91
CA THR A 31 38.29 1.71 43.92
C THR A 31 37.66 3.07 43.59
N SER A 32 36.35 3.21 43.82
CA SER A 32 35.77 4.49 44.27
C SER A 32 34.77 4.21 45.39
N ARG A 33 35.12 4.71 46.59
CA ARG A 33 34.27 4.70 47.78
C ARG A 33 33.21 5.78 47.60
N HIS A 34 31.93 5.39 47.61
CA HIS A 34 30.85 6.34 47.88
C HIS A 34 30.31 6.06 49.28
N ASN A 35 30.56 7.02 50.16
CA ASN A 35 30.05 7.09 51.52
C ASN A 35 28.53 6.86 51.54
N THR A 36 28.10 5.87 52.30
CA THR A 36 26.73 5.78 52.82
C THR A 36 26.50 6.97 53.75
N ARG A 37 25.78 7.99 53.25
CA ARG A 37 25.15 8.99 54.10
C ARG A 37 23.66 8.68 54.17
N LEU A 38 23.27 8.01 55.25
CA LEU A 38 21.88 7.90 55.67
C LEU A 38 21.41 9.29 56.10
N LEU A 39 20.55 9.89 55.28
CA LEU A 39 19.70 11.01 55.66
C LEU A 39 18.29 10.65 55.22
N SER A 40 17.55 10.06 56.15
CA SER A 40 16.11 9.94 56.10
C SER A 40 15.51 11.34 56.05
N ASN A 41 15.08 11.76 54.87
CA ASN A 41 14.17 12.88 54.70
C ASN A 41 13.00 12.39 53.86
N THR A 42 11.88 12.13 54.53
CA THR A 42 10.57 11.87 53.94
C THR A 42 10.19 13.04 53.03
N ARG A 43 10.49 12.92 51.73
CA ARG A 43 9.82 13.71 50.70
C ARG A 43 8.65 12.87 50.21
N SER A 44 7.46 13.40 50.45
CA SER A 44 6.20 13.01 49.87
C SER A 44 6.38 12.45 48.46
N LEU A 45 5.84 11.25 48.19
CA LEU A 45 5.61 10.71 46.85
C LEU A 45 4.61 11.64 46.15
N ASN A 46 5.08 12.78 45.68
CA ASN A 46 4.27 13.80 45.05
C ASN A 46 4.19 13.49 43.56
N MET A 47 3.30 12.56 43.20
CA MET A 47 2.61 12.40 41.91
C MET A 47 3.32 12.95 40.66
N SER A 48 4.61 12.69 40.47
CA SER A 48 5.39 13.20 39.32
C SER A 48 5.21 12.33 38.06
N ASN A 49 4.26 11.39 38.09
CA ASN A 49 4.25 10.29 37.14
C ASN A 49 3.45 10.58 35.86
N ASP A 50 2.54 11.56 35.90
CA ASP A 50 1.69 11.88 34.75
C ASP A 50 2.30 13.01 33.91
N ASP A 51 2.87 14.04 34.52
CA ASP A 51 3.51 15.14 33.78
C ASP A 51 4.74 14.68 33.00
N ASP A 52 5.57 13.81 33.59
CA ASP A 52 6.74 13.23 32.91
C ASP A 52 6.34 12.21 31.83
N TYR A 53 5.24 11.49 32.03
CA TYR A 53 4.67 10.58 31.01
C TYR A 53 4.08 11.37 29.84
N MET A 54 3.35 12.45 30.12
CA MET A 54 2.84 13.37 29.09
C MET A 54 3.98 14.10 28.38
N ALA A 55 5.07 14.44 29.08
CA ALA A 55 6.26 15.01 28.47
C ALA A 55 6.95 14.00 27.54
N PHE A 56 7.04 12.72 27.90
CA PHE A 56 7.56 11.67 27.03
C PHE A 56 6.70 11.46 25.77
N LEU A 57 5.36 11.42 25.92
CA LEU A 57 4.43 11.35 24.80
C LEU A 57 4.52 12.57 23.88
N ASN A 58 4.57 13.78 24.47
CA ASN A 58 4.69 15.01 23.70
C ASN A 58 6.06 15.16 23.04
N LYS A 59 7.15 14.72 23.68
CA LYS A 59 8.50 14.74 23.13
C LYS A 59 8.62 13.82 21.91
N ALA A 60 8.02 12.62 21.97
CA ALA A 60 7.97 11.69 20.85
C ALA A 60 7.16 12.26 19.67
N ASN A 61 6.05 12.95 19.95
CA ASN A 61 5.25 13.59 18.91
C ASN A 61 5.88 14.89 18.36
N GLN A 62 6.71 15.57 19.15
CA GLN A 62 7.42 16.80 18.75
C GLN A 62 8.61 16.53 17.82
N ASP A 63 9.39 15.47 18.04
CA ASP A 63 10.50 15.10 17.14
C ASP A 63 10.02 14.55 15.77
N THR A 64 8.73 14.19 15.66
CA THR A 64 8.08 13.85 14.38
C THR A 64 7.21 14.98 13.82
N GLY A 65 7.02 16.08 14.56
CA GLY A 65 5.95 17.06 14.32
C GLY A 65 6.38 18.39 13.68
N ALA A 66 7.69 18.69 13.62
CA ALA A 66 8.19 19.95 13.05
C ALA A 66 9.04 19.68 11.79
N GLY A 67 8.39 19.21 10.73
CA GLY A 67 9.06 18.97 9.45
C GLY A 67 8.42 17.92 8.55
N ALA A 68 7.39 17.21 9.01
CA ALA A 68 6.42 16.66 8.07
C ALA A 68 5.65 17.86 7.51
N ALA A 69 6.18 18.48 6.46
CA ALA A 69 5.28 18.98 5.43
C ALA A 69 4.27 17.85 5.25
N THR A 70 3.02 18.12 5.57
CA THR A 70 1.92 17.27 5.15
C THR A 70 2.06 17.22 3.64
N GLN A 71 2.86 16.27 3.14
CA GLN A 71 2.60 15.65 1.87
C GLN A 71 1.21 15.12 2.11
N GLU A 72 0.23 15.95 1.76
CA GLU A 72 -1.14 15.50 1.61
C GLU A 72 -1.00 14.16 0.91
N LYS A 73 -1.40 13.09 1.59
CA LYS A 73 -1.51 11.76 1.00
C LYS A 73 -2.50 11.96 -0.14
N ALA A 74 -2.00 12.41 -1.29
CA ALA A 74 -2.78 13.02 -2.35
C ALA A 74 -3.67 11.92 -2.88
N THR A 75 -4.87 11.89 -2.33
CA THR A 75 -5.80 10.82 -2.64
C THR A 75 -6.50 11.22 -3.89
N PHE A 76 -6.18 10.49 -4.95
CA PHE A 76 -6.75 10.73 -6.26
C PHE A 76 -8.27 10.71 -6.18
N LYS A 77 -8.88 11.68 -6.83
CA LYS A 77 -10.32 11.84 -6.88
C LYS A 77 -10.93 10.65 -7.61
N THR A 78 -11.85 9.96 -6.94
CA THR A 78 -12.54 8.77 -7.46
C THR A 78 -13.99 9.03 -7.85
N LYS A 79 -14.66 9.94 -7.14
CA LYS A 79 -16.07 10.24 -7.33
C LYS A 79 -16.33 11.73 -7.41
N ASP A 80 -17.14 12.13 -8.36
CA ASP A 80 -17.72 13.47 -8.42
C ASP A 80 -18.94 13.61 -7.50
N GLN A 81 -19.24 14.84 -7.07
CA GLN A 81 -20.40 15.09 -6.22
C GLN A 81 -21.70 14.72 -6.95
N GLY A 82 -22.52 13.87 -6.33
CA GLY A 82 -23.76 13.37 -6.94
C GLY A 82 -23.54 12.32 -8.03
N ALA A 83 -22.31 11.83 -8.23
CA ALA A 83 -22.01 10.81 -9.21
C ALA A 83 -22.50 9.44 -8.72
N GLN A 84 -23.52 8.91 -9.40
CA GLN A 84 -24.01 7.56 -9.16
C GLN A 84 -23.09 6.54 -9.85
N VAL A 85 -22.78 5.46 -9.15
CA VAL A 85 -22.00 4.34 -9.67
C VAL A 85 -22.99 3.25 -10.10
N PRO A 86 -22.83 2.67 -11.30
CA PRO A 86 -23.66 1.55 -11.73
C PRO A 86 -23.57 0.36 -10.78
N LYS A 87 -24.69 -0.36 -10.62
CA LYS A 87 -24.79 -1.50 -9.70
C LYS A 87 -23.76 -2.62 -9.97
N PRO A 88 -23.48 -3.02 -11.23
CA PRO A 88 -22.49 -4.07 -11.50
C PRO A 88 -21.11 -3.75 -10.90
N ILE A 89 -20.67 -2.49 -11.02
CA ILE A 89 -19.40 -2.01 -10.47
C ILE A 89 -19.43 -2.01 -8.94
N SER A 90 -20.52 -1.54 -8.33
CA SER A 90 -20.66 -1.53 -6.86
C SER A 90 -20.62 -2.95 -6.28
N ASP A 91 -21.25 -3.91 -6.95
CA ASP A 91 -21.32 -5.28 -6.48
C ASP A 91 -19.96 -5.98 -6.62
N VAL A 92 -19.22 -5.76 -7.72
CA VAL A 92 -17.87 -6.33 -7.85
C VAL A 92 -16.88 -5.70 -6.87
N CYS A 93 -16.99 -4.39 -6.58
CA CYS A 93 -16.09 -3.72 -5.63
C CYS A 93 -16.23 -4.23 -4.18
N LYS A 94 -17.41 -4.76 -3.81
CA LYS A 94 -17.62 -5.36 -2.47
C LYS A 94 -17.04 -6.76 -2.34
N ASN A 95 -16.91 -7.48 -3.44
CA ASN A 95 -16.55 -8.90 -3.46
C ASN A 95 -15.10 -9.12 -3.87
N ALA A 96 -14.58 -8.29 -4.79
CA ALA A 96 -13.23 -8.39 -5.30
C ALA A 96 -12.23 -7.66 -4.39
N ILE A 97 -11.10 -8.30 -4.13
CA ILE A 97 -9.95 -7.74 -3.44
C ILE A 97 -8.76 -7.86 -4.39
N TYR A 98 -7.98 -6.78 -4.51
CA TYR A 98 -6.77 -6.77 -5.30
C TYR A 98 -5.60 -7.30 -4.48
N THR A 99 -5.05 -8.43 -4.91
CA THR A 99 -3.93 -9.09 -4.24
C THR A 99 -2.62 -8.35 -4.53
N SER A 100 -2.07 -7.74 -3.49
CA SER A 100 -0.72 -7.15 -3.43
C SER A 100 -0.15 -7.40 -2.03
N ASP A 101 0.94 -6.75 -1.62
CA ASP A 101 1.50 -6.93 -0.26
C ASP A 101 0.49 -6.57 0.85
N ALA A 102 -0.49 -5.68 0.56
CA ALA A 102 -1.45 -5.17 1.54
C ALA A 102 -2.91 -5.61 1.32
N ASP A 103 -3.22 -6.45 0.32
CA ASP A 103 -4.59 -6.90 -0.03
C ASP A 103 -5.67 -5.80 0.06
N GLU A 104 -5.80 -4.98 -0.99
CA GLU A 104 -6.64 -3.78 -0.95
C GLU A 104 -7.98 -4.00 -1.67
N PRO A 105 -9.11 -3.53 -1.12
CA PRO A 105 -10.41 -3.63 -1.79
C PRO A 105 -10.48 -2.72 -3.01
N PHE A 106 -11.32 -3.10 -3.97
CA PHE A 106 -11.64 -2.22 -5.09
C PHE A 106 -12.52 -1.05 -4.62
N GLN A 107 -12.22 0.15 -5.11
CA GLN A 107 -12.98 1.36 -4.87
C GLN A 107 -13.73 1.77 -6.14
N GLU A 108 -14.99 2.13 -5.97
CA GLU A 108 -15.85 2.57 -7.06
C GLU A 108 -15.41 3.93 -7.63
N VAL A 109 -15.42 4.06 -8.95
CA VAL A 109 -15.04 5.27 -9.70
C VAL A 109 -16.25 5.78 -10.48
N SER A 110 -16.53 7.07 -10.36
CA SER A 110 -17.55 7.78 -11.16
C SER A 110 -17.16 9.25 -11.27
N LEU A 111 -16.48 9.60 -12.34
CA LEU A 111 -15.93 10.94 -12.61
C LEU A 111 -16.65 11.55 -13.80
N LYS A 112 -16.88 12.87 -13.79
CA LYS A 112 -17.50 13.56 -14.91
C LYS A 112 -16.50 13.70 -16.06
N TRP A 113 -16.84 13.20 -17.25
CA TRP A 113 -15.93 13.20 -18.40
C TRP A 113 -16.68 13.54 -19.69
N GLU A 114 -16.39 14.71 -20.26
CA GLU A 114 -17.02 15.23 -21.49
C GLU A 114 -16.07 15.14 -22.70
N GLY A 115 -15.13 14.19 -22.69
CA GLY A 115 -14.16 14.01 -23.76
C GLY A 115 -14.84 13.64 -25.09
N LYS A 116 -14.45 14.31 -26.17
CA LYS A 116 -15.05 14.11 -27.50
C LYS A 116 -14.66 12.79 -28.18
N ASN A 117 -13.54 12.19 -27.77
CA ASN A 117 -12.90 11.06 -28.47
C ASN A 117 -12.74 9.80 -27.59
N GLY A 118 -13.72 9.50 -26.74
CA GLY A 118 -13.70 8.29 -25.91
C GLY A 118 -12.92 8.48 -24.61
N LEU A 119 -12.06 7.52 -24.27
CA LEU A 119 -11.35 7.49 -22.99
C LEU A 119 -10.22 8.54 -22.90
N PRO A 120 -9.97 9.12 -21.71
CA PRO A 120 -8.96 10.15 -21.52
C PRO A 120 -7.53 9.66 -21.83
N SER A 121 -6.68 10.55 -22.34
CA SER A 121 -5.23 10.34 -22.38
C SER A 121 -4.60 10.39 -20.99
N GLU A 122 -3.32 10.07 -20.85
CA GLU A 122 -2.60 10.09 -19.57
C GLU A 122 -2.71 11.45 -18.87
N THR A 123 -2.43 12.54 -19.59
CA THR A 123 -2.48 13.90 -19.04
C THR A 123 -3.90 14.35 -18.70
N GLU A 124 -4.89 13.97 -19.51
CA GLU A 124 -6.30 14.27 -19.24
C GLU A 124 -6.80 13.49 -18.02
N PHE A 125 -6.43 12.22 -17.90
CA PHE A 125 -6.75 11.39 -16.75
C PHE A 125 -6.10 11.93 -15.47
N ALA A 126 -4.83 12.35 -15.55
CA ALA A 126 -4.13 13.00 -14.44
C ALA A 126 -4.87 14.27 -13.96
N LYS A 127 -5.36 15.10 -14.88
CA LYS A 127 -6.20 16.27 -14.55
C LYS A 127 -7.52 15.86 -13.90
N LEU A 128 -8.14 14.81 -14.41
CA LEU A 128 -9.44 14.33 -13.92
C LEU A 128 -9.38 13.82 -12.48
N ILE A 129 -8.30 13.13 -12.11
CA ILE A 129 -8.08 12.61 -10.76
C ILE A 129 -7.49 13.64 -9.79
N ASN A 130 -7.36 14.91 -10.20
CA ASN A 130 -6.69 15.99 -9.46
C ASN A 130 -5.24 15.65 -9.08
N HIS A 131 -4.47 15.09 -10.01
CA HIS A 131 -3.04 14.86 -9.80
C HIS A 131 -2.32 16.21 -9.58
N SER A 132 -1.40 16.25 -8.62
CA SER A 132 -0.67 17.48 -8.24
C SER A 132 0.17 18.06 -9.39
N SER A 133 0.64 17.21 -10.29
CA SER A 133 1.38 17.60 -11.50
C SER A 133 0.93 16.73 -12.67
N PRO A 134 -0.08 17.15 -13.45
CA PRO A 134 -0.64 16.32 -14.51
C PRO A 134 0.30 16.05 -15.68
N ASP A 135 1.20 16.99 -15.98
CA ASP A 135 2.12 16.87 -17.13
C ASP A 135 3.34 15.99 -16.83
N SER A 136 3.61 15.73 -15.54
CA SER A 136 4.71 14.87 -15.08
C SER A 136 4.22 13.66 -14.30
N ALA A 137 2.93 13.33 -14.38
CA ALA A 137 2.36 12.16 -13.73
C ALA A 137 2.88 10.89 -14.42
N ASP A 138 3.40 9.93 -13.64
CA ASP A 138 3.74 8.61 -14.17
C ASP A 138 2.47 7.78 -14.28
N ILE A 139 1.81 7.93 -15.44
CA ILE A 139 0.59 7.22 -15.80
C ILE A 139 0.86 6.38 -17.04
N ARG A 140 0.46 5.11 -17.01
CA ARG A 140 0.55 4.21 -18.16
C ARG A 140 -0.80 3.64 -18.49
N ILE A 141 -1.11 3.63 -19.78
CA ILE A 141 -2.30 2.98 -20.32
C ILE A 141 -1.94 1.53 -20.63
N LEU A 142 -2.69 0.61 -20.03
CA LEU A 142 -2.56 -0.83 -20.21
C LEU A 142 -3.86 -1.40 -20.80
N ASP A 143 -3.69 -2.48 -21.58
CA ASP A 143 -4.82 -3.31 -22.01
C ASP A 143 -5.33 -4.16 -20.82
N PRO A 144 -6.65 -4.25 -20.60
CA PRO A 144 -7.21 -5.06 -19.51
C PRO A 144 -6.74 -6.51 -19.49
N LEU A 145 -6.57 -7.14 -20.66
CA LEU A 145 -6.14 -8.54 -20.78
C LEU A 145 -4.64 -8.71 -20.50
N ASN A 146 -3.84 -7.68 -20.77
CA ASN A 146 -2.42 -7.68 -20.41
C ASN A 146 -2.22 -7.47 -18.91
N TRP A 147 -3.01 -6.57 -18.31
CA TRP A 147 -2.99 -6.32 -16.87
C TRP A 147 -3.46 -7.54 -16.08
N ASP A 148 -4.58 -8.14 -16.47
CA ASP A 148 -5.12 -9.37 -15.86
C ASP A 148 -4.78 -10.62 -16.69
N SER A 149 -3.49 -10.82 -16.94
CA SER A 149 -2.98 -11.97 -17.72
C SER A 149 -3.39 -13.35 -17.18
N HIS A 150 -3.75 -13.43 -15.90
CA HIS A 150 -4.16 -14.66 -15.22
C HIS A 150 -5.68 -14.80 -15.09
N GLY A 151 -6.46 -13.81 -15.54
CA GLY A 151 -7.93 -13.85 -15.50
C GLY A 151 -8.53 -13.77 -14.09
N LYS A 152 -7.79 -13.25 -13.10
CA LYS A 152 -8.26 -13.14 -11.70
C LYS A 152 -9.29 -12.04 -11.50
N TYR A 153 -9.23 -11.01 -12.35
CA TYR A 153 -10.04 -9.79 -12.26
C TYR A 153 -10.95 -9.63 -13.47
N THR A 154 -11.22 -10.72 -14.20
CA THR A 154 -12.13 -10.73 -15.34
C THR A 154 -13.52 -10.24 -14.94
N ASP A 155 -14.01 -10.61 -13.76
CA ASP A 155 -15.29 -10.13 -13.23
C ASP A 155 -15.35 -8.60 -13.10
N VAL A 156 -14.22 -7.96 -12.74
CA VAL A 156 -14.11 -6.50 -12.66
C VAL A 156 -14.21 -5.89 -14.05
N ILE A 157 -13.49 -6.46 -15.03
CA ILE A 157 -13.49 -5.99 -16.42
C ILE A 157 -14.89 -6.13 -17.02
N GLU A 158 -15.56 -7.28 -16.82
CA GLU A 158 -16.92 -7.51 -17.31
C GLU A 158 -17.94 -6.60 -16.63
N ALA A 159 -17.86 -6.39 -15.32
CA ALA A 159 -18.75 -5.47 -14.61
C ALA A 159 -18.64 -4.03 -15.14
N VAL A 160 -17.41 -3.58 -15.45
CA VAL A 160 -17.19 -2.26 -16.05
C VAL A 160 -17.73 -2.19 -17.48
N ARG A 161 -17.56 -3.26 -18.26
CA ARG A 161 -18.09 -3.36 -19.63
C ARG A 161 -19.61 -3.41 -19.68
N GLU A 162 -20.24 -4.16 -18.78
CA GLU A 162 -21.69 -4.22 -18.65
C GLU A 162 -22.24 -2.84 -18.27
N ALA A 163 -21.63 -2.21 -17.28
CA ALA A 163 -22.01 -0.88 -16.82
C ALA A 163 -21.84 0.21 -17.91
N SER A 164 -20.94 -0.01 -18.86
CA SER A 164 -20.69 0.90 -19.98
C SER A 164 -21.38 0.53 -21.29
N GLN A 165 -22.29 -0.46 -21.25
CA GLN A 165 -23.04 -0.93 -22.42
C GLN A 165 -22.14 -1.46 -23.56
N GLY A 166 -20.98 -2.04 -23.21
CA GLY A 166 -20.05 -2.62 -24.18
C GLY A 166 -19.01 -1.65 -24.74
N ASN A 167 -18.84 -0.47 -24.14
CA ASN A 167 -17.77 0.45 -24.52
C ASN A 167 -16.37 -0.11 -24.20
N ASP A 168 -15.35 0.51 -24.81
CA ASP A 168 -13.95 0.18 -24.57
C ASP A 168 -13.58 0.33 -23.10
N VAL A 169 -12.90 -0.69 -22.56
CA VAL A 169 -12.41 -0.72 -21.18
C VAL A 169 -10.91 -0.59 -21.21
N ARG A 170 -10.36 0.25 -20.34
CA ARG A 170 -8.92 0.51 -20.26
C ARG A 170 -8.44 0.49 -18.83
N VAL A 171 -7.19 0.11 -18.65
CA VAL A 171 -6.54 0.14 -17.34
C VAL A 171 -5.52 1.27 -17.30
N TYR A 172 -5.63 2.17 -16.34
CA TYR A 172 -4.62 3.19 -16.07
C TYR A 172 -3.83 2.76 -14.84
N GLN A 173 -2.52 2.60 -15.02
CA GLN A 173 -1.57 2.43 -13.93
C GLN A 173 -1.05 3.80 -13.52
N VAL A 174 -1.26 4.22 -12.29
CA VAL A 174 -0.85 5.53 -11.77
C VAL A 174 0.10 5.32 -10.59
N SER A 175 1.37 5.70 -10.76
CA SER A 175 2.34 5.63 -9.67
C SER A 175 2.05 6.74 -8.65
N ARG A 176 1.86 6.37 -7.37
CA ARG A 176 1.78 7.34 -6.27
C ARG A 176 3.15 7.69 -5.72
N ASP A 177 3.96 6.66 -5.49
CA ASP A 177 5.29 6.75 -4.93
C ASP A 177 6.06 5.45 -5.23
N ALA A 178 7.24 5.30 -4.63
CA ALA A 178 8.15 4.18 -4.87
C ALA A 178 7.55 2.80 -4.55
N THR A 179 6.54 2.74 -3.69
CA THR A 179 5.97 1.48 -3.16
C THR A 179 4.49 1.32 -3.47
N ARG A 180 3.85 2.33 -4.09
CA ARG A 180 2.41 2.37 -4.26
C ARG A 180 2.02 2.75 -5.68
N THR A 181 1.17 1.91 -6.26
CA THR A 181 0.63 2.11 -7.61
C THR A 181 -0.87 1.88 -7.58
N GLU A 182 -1.65 2.78 -8.17
CA GLU A 182 -3.09 2.62 -8.31
C GLU A 182 -3.43 2.11 -9.71
N TYR A 183 -4.20 1.02 -9.79
CA TYR A 183 -4.74 0.50 -11.05
C TYR A 183 -6.20 0.92 -11.19
N TRP A 184 -6.54 1.54 -12.30
CA TRP A 184 -7.88 2.05 -12.58
C TRP A 184 -8.47 1.37 -13.80
N VAL A 185 -9.42 0.47 -13.58
CA VAL A 185 -10.17 -0.22 -14.64
C VAL A 185 -11.42 0.62 -14.94
N VAL A 186 -11.42 1.35 -16.05
CA VAL A 186 -12.45 2.34 -16.33
C VAL A 186 -12.96 2.27 -17.77
N SER A 187 -14.19 2.73 -17.95
CA SER A 187 -14.87 2.88 -19.23
C SER A 187 -15.63 4.21 -19.26
N HIS A 188 -15.86 4.74 -20.45
CA HIS A 188 -16.78 5.87 -20.64
C HIS A 188 -18.23 5.38 -20.71
N ALA A 189 -19.15 6.07 -20.04
CA ALA A 189 -20.60 5.85 -20.11
C ALA A 189 -21.36 7.15 -19.77
N ASP A 190 -22.35 7.53 -20.57
CA ASP A 190 -23.25 8.67 -20.30
C ASP A 190 -22.55 9.99 -19.91
N GLY A 191 -21.43 10.33 -20.56
CA GLY A 191 -20.66 11.55 -20.25
C GLY A 191 -19.93 11.49 -18.90
N LYS A 192 -19.65 10.28 -18.43
CA LYS A 192 -18.92 9.97 -17.20
C LYS A 192 -17.89 8.89 -17.47
N LEU A 193 -16.86 8.89 -16.65
CA LEU A 193 -15.88 7.82 -16.55
C LEU A 193 -16.26 6.98 -15.34
N ILE A 194 -16.69 5.75 -15.59
CA ILE A 194 -17.13 4.80 -14.56
C ILE A 194 -16.14 3.65 -14.49
N GLY A 195 -15.95 3.08 -13.30
CA GLY A 195 -15.05 1.95 -13.16
C GLY A 195 -14.77 1.53 -11.74
N ALA A 196 -13.72 0.73 -11.58
CA ALA A 196 -13.19 0.33 -10.29
C ALA A 196 -11.69 0.65 -10.25
N LYS A 197 -11.18 1.02 -9.07
CA LYS A 197 -9.75 1.17 -8.85
C LYS A 197 -9.27 0.29 -7.71
N ALA A 198 -8.00 -0.07 -7.72
CA ALA A 198 -7.35 -0.76 -6.63
C ALA A 198 -5.97 -0.15 -6.34
N LEU A 199 -5.57 -0.20 -5.07
CA LEU A 199 -4.22 0.17 -4.66
C LEU A 199 -3.36 -1.10 -4.62
N SER A 200 -2.16 -1.00 -5.19
CA SER A 200 -1.11 -2.02 -5.09
C SER A 200 0.00 -1.47 -4.22
N VAL A 201 0.41 -2.26 -3.23
CA VAL A 201 1.58 -1.97 -2.40
C VAL A 201 2.68 -2.99 -2.73
N GLU A 202 3.87 -2.50 -3.00
CA GLU A 202 5.08 -3.27 -3.30
C GLU A 202 6.18 -2.85 -2.32
N SER A 203 6.63 -3.79 -1.49
CA SER A 203 7.65 -3.61 -0.44
C SER A 203 8.94 -4.35 -0.78
#